data_AF-A8TY31-F1
#
_entry.id   AF-A8TY31-F1
#
_cell.length_a   1.000
_cell.length_b   1.000
_cell.length_c   1.000
_cell.angle_alpha   90.00
_cell.angle_beta   90.00
_cell.angle_gamma   90.00
#
_symmetry.space_group_name_H-M   'P 1'
#
loop_
_entity.id
_entity.type
_entity.pdbx_description
1 polymer ?
#
loop_
_entity_poly.entity_id
_entity_poly.type
_entity_poly.pdbx_seq_one_letter_code
_entity_poly.pdbx_strand_id
1 'polypeptide(L)' 'MTGMRFMPKGYGGERRDPDRVKRDGWRDQGVLAVSVDDERLSWPERELLRQLGEKLYGRLPSKGRTPAKAGAR' A
#
# COMPACT_ATOMS: atom_id res chain seq x y z
N MET A 1 5.81 -11.44 -36.13
CA MET A 1 5.75 -9.97 -36.01
C MET A 1 4.68 -9.62 -34.98
N THR A 2 5.14 -8.97 -33.90
CA THR A 2 4.48 -8.22 -32.80
C THR A 2 3.03 -8.50 -32.42
N GLY A 3 2.86 -9.18 -31.26
CA GLY A 3 1.60 -9.17 -30.50
C GLY A 3 1.37 -7.79 -29.87
N MET A 4 0.27 -7.13 -30.26
CA MET A 4 -0.11 -5.86 -29.67
C MET A 4 -0.78 -6.09 -28.31
N ARG A 5 -0.05 -5.61 -27.30
CA ARG A 5 -0.32 -5.63 -25.87
C ARG A 5 -1.58 -4.81 -25.57
N PHE A 6 -2.61 -5.46 -25.03
CA PHE A 6 -3.80 -4.79 -24.50
C PHE A 6 -3.38 -3.95 -23.28
N MET A 7 -3.42 -2.63 -23.42
CA MET A 7 -3.28 -1.68 -22.32
C MET A 7 -4.61 -0.94 -22.19
N PRO A 8 -5.42 -1.20 -21.13
CA PRO A 8 -6.68 -0.51 -20.95
C PRO A 8 -6.43 0.99 -20.71
N LYS A 9 -7.11 1.83 -21.50
CA LYS A 9 -7.09 3.29 -21.34
C LYS A 9 -7.74 3.66 -20.01
N GLY A 10 -6.92 4.05 -19.04
CA GLY A 10 -7.35 4.42 -17.69
C GLY A 10 -6.18 4.66 -16.73
N TYR A 11 -5.04 4.00 -16.94
CA TYR A 11 -3.79 4.28 -16.24
C TYR A 11 -3.04 5.44 -16.94
N GLY A 12 -3.59 6.64 -16.85
CA GLY A 12 -2.99 7.83 -17.47
C GLY A 12 -3.81 9.11 -17.38
N GLY A 13 -4.89 9.14 -16.59
CA GLY A 13 -5.45 10.42 -16.15
C GLY A 13 -4.48 11.06 -15.18
N GLU A 14 -4.29 12.38 -15.29
CA GLU A 14 -3.56 13.21 -14.33
C GLU A 14 -3.68 12.61 -12.93
N ARG A 15 -2.56 12.11 -12.38
CA ARG A 15 -2.60 11.51 -11.04
C ARG A 15 -3.21 12.56 -10.15
N ARG A 16 -4.48 12.38 -9.74
CA ARG A 16 -5.09 13.23 -8.74
C ARG A 16 -4.09 13.30 -7.61
N ASP A 17 -3.76 14.53 -7.22
CA ASP A 17 -2.75 14.76 -6.20
C ASP A 17 -2.96 13.78 -5.04
N PRO A 18 -1.94 13.06 -4.59
CA PRO A 18 -2.10 11.99 -3.61
C PRO A 18 -2.78 12.46 -2.33
N ASP A 19 -2.66 13.74 -1.97
CA ASP A 19 -3.38 14.31 -0.83
C ASP A 19 -4.86 14.55 -1.12
N ARG A 20 -5.22 14.92 -2.37
CA ARG A 20 -6.63 14.96 -2.80
C ARG A 20 -7.26 13.57 -2.80
N VAL A 21 -6.56 12.54 -3.28
CA VAL A 21 -7.08 11.16 -3.27
C VAL A 21 -7.31 10.65 -1.85
N LYS A 22 -6.38 10.91 -0.93
CA LYS A 22 -6.53 10.54 0.48
C LYS A 22 -7.70 11.29 1.14
N ARG A 23 -7.86 12.58 0.84
CA ARG A 23 -8.95 13.41 1.39
C ARG A 23 -10.32 12.98 0.87
N ASP A 24 -10.46 12.76 -0.43
CA ASP A 24 -11.72 12.32 -1.06
C ASP A 24 -12.05 10.89 -0.62
N GLY A 25 -11.06 10.00 -0.59
CA GLY A 25 -11.20 8.65 -0.06
C GLY A 25 -11.72 8.64 1.39
N TRP A 26 -11.21 9.53 2.23
CA TRP A 26 -11.67 9.67 3.61
C TRP A 26 -13.10 10.21 3.71
N ARG A 27 -13.40 11.30 2.98
CA ARG A 27 -14.70 11.99 3.10
C ARG A 27 -15.85 11.22 2.46
N ASP A 28 -15.61 10.61 1.31
CA ASP A 28 -16.68 10.05 0.47
C ASP A 28 -16.80 8.53 0.60
N GLN A 29 -15.72 7.83 0.98
CA GLN A 29 -15.69 6.36 1.03
C GLN A 29 -15.29 5.81 2.42
N GLY A 30 -14.86 6.67 3.34
CA GLY A 30 -14.32 6.23 4.64
C GLY A 30 -13.01 5.45 4.53
N VAL A 31 -12.25 5.63 3.44
CA VAL A 31 -10.99 4.91 3.17
C VAL A 31 -9.79 5.82 3.39
N LEU A 32 -8.85 5.39 4.24
CA LEU A 32 -7.60 6.09 4.52
C LEU A 32 -6.39 5.21 4.18
N ALA A 33 -5.51 5.72 3.31
CA ALA A 33 -4.21 5.11 3.04
C ALA A 33 -3.12 5.85 3.84
N VAL A 34 -2.65 5.22 4.91
CA VAL A 34 -1.64 5.75 5.82
C VAL A 34 -0.48 4.75 5.96
N SER A 35 0.75 5.26 6.09
CA SER A 35 1.90 4.41 6.40
C SER A 35 1.82 3.97 7.86
N VAL A 36 2.10 2.69 8.13
CA VAL A 36 2.20 2.19 9.52
C VAL A 36 3.31 2.88 10.32
N ASP A 37 4.32 3.41 9.62
CA ASP A 37 5.46 4.13 10.21
C ASP A 37 5.33 5.66 10.07
N ASP A 38 4.13 6.18 9.79
CA ASP A 38 3.92 7.63 9.61
C ASP A 38 4.35 8.41 10.87
N GLU A 39 5.25 9.37 10.69
CA GLU A 39 5.84 10.14 11.78
C GLU A 39 4.82 10.97 12.57
N ARG A 40 3.70 11.34 11.94
CA ARG A 40 2.62 12.13 12.53
C ARG A 40 1.78 11.34 13.53
N LEU A 41 1.87 10.00 13.48
CA LEU A 41 1.19 9.11 14.39
C LEU A 41 2.06 8.85 15.63
N SER A 42 1.43 8.91 16.79
CA SER A 42 2.00 8.45 18.05
C SER A 42 2.23 6.93 18.02
N TRP A 43 3.09 6.45 18.92
CA TRP A 43 3.38 5.02 19.02
C TRP A 43 2.12 4.15 19.18
N PRO A 44 1.15 4.49 20.06
CA PRO A 44 -0.10 3.73 20.17
C PRO A 44 -0.92 3.69 18.88
N GLU A 45 -0.97 4.78 18.13
CA GLU A 45 -1.72 4.85 16.86
C GLU A 45 -1.08 3.96 15.78
N ARG A 46 0.26 3.95 15.70
CA ARG A 46 0.99 3.05 14.79
C ARG A 46 0.73 1.59 15.13
N GLU A 47 0.74 1.26 16.41
CA GLU A 47 0.49 -0.10 16.87
C GLU A 47 -0.96 -0.53 16.59
N LEU A 48 -1.94 0.37 16.75
CA LEU A 48 -3.33 0.10 16.37
C LEU A 48 -3.45 -0.19 14.86
N LEU A 49 -2.81 0.62 14.01
CA LEU A 49 -2.80 0.38 12.57
C LEU A 49 -2.13 -0.94 12.20
N ARG A 50 -1.02 -1.29 12.87
CA ARG A 50 -0.35 -2.58 12.69
C ARG A 50 -1.28 -3.73 13.04
N GLN A 51 -1.95 -3.68 14.19
CA GLN A 51 -2.88 -4.73 14.62
C GLN A 51 -4.08 -4.86 13.68
N LEU A 52 -4.66 -3.74 13.24
CA LEU A 52 -5.75 -3.74 12.26
C LEU A 52 -5.30 -4.32 10.91
N GLY A 53 -4.13 -3.90 10.43
CA GLY A 53 -3.52 -4.43 9.22
C GLY A 53 -3.27 -5.94 9.33
N GLU A 54 -2.70 -6.41 10.45
CA GLU A 54 -2.46 -7.83 10.70
C GLU A 54 -3.75 -8.65 10.77
N LYS A 55 -4.80 -8.08 11.36
CA LYS A 55 -6.13 -8.72 11.44
C LYS A 55 -6.81 -8.82 10.07
N LEU A 56 -6.71 -7.78 9.25
CA LEU A 56 -7.41 -7.69 7.96
C LEU A 56 -6.64 -8.37 6.82
N TYR A 57 -5.32 -8.30 6.82
CA TYR A 57 -4.46 -8.71 5.70
C TYR A 57 -3.38 -9.72 6.09
N GLY A 58 -3.32 -10.13 7.35
CA GLY A 58 -2.31 -11.04 7.86
C GLY A 58 -1.00 -10.32 8.21
N ARG A 59 -0.05 -11.09 8.77
CA ARG A 59 1.18 -10.54 9.33
C ARG A 59 2.01 -9.83 8.26
N LEU A 60 2.42 -8.59 8.55
CA LEU A 60 3.36 -7.88 7.69
C LEU A 60 4.64 -8.71 7.55
N PRO A 61 5.19 -8.88 6.34
CA PRO A 61 6.48 -9.54 6.18
C PRO A 61 7.48 -8.77 7.02
N SER A 62 8.07 -9.44 8.00
CA SER A 62 9.09 -8.84 8.84
C SER A 62 10.18 -8.27 7.94
N LYS A 63 10.36 -6.95 8.02
CA LYS A 63 11.37 -6.19 7.28
C LYS A 63 12.75 -6.69 7.72
N GLY A 64 13.19 -7.81 7.15
CA GLY A 64 14.34 -8.57 7.68
C GLY A 64 14.47 -10.03 7.29
N ARG A 65 13.60 -10.59 6.43
CA ARG A 65 13.91 -11.89 5.80
C ARG A 65 13.66 -11.82 4.30
N THR A 66 14.61 -11.23 3.58
CA THR A 66 14.87 -11.67 2.22
C THR A 66 15.16 -13.17 2.33
N PRO A 67 14.37 -14.08 1.74
CA PRO A 67 14.85 -15.44 1.57
C PRO A 67 16.07 -15.32 0.67
N ALA A 68 17.25 -15.45 1.26
CA ALA A 68 18.48 -15.64 0.49
C ALA A 68 18.20 -16.78 -0.48
N LYS A 69 18.30 -16.49 -1.78
CA LYS A 69 18.14 -17.50 -2.83
C LYS A 69 19.10 -18.64 -2.54
N ALA A 70 18.56 -19.76 -2.07
CA ALA A 70 19.28 -21.01 -1.92
C ALA A 70 19.19 -21.79 -3.24
N GLY A 71 20.33 -22.24 -3.74
CA GLY A 71 20.48 -23.08 -4.94
C GLY A 71 20.71 -22.22 -6.19
N ALA A 72 21.91 -22.08 -6.77
CA ALA A 72 22.96 -23.07 -6.99
C ALA A 72 22.40 -24.37 -7.58
N ARG A 73 22.26 -24.39 -8.92
CA ARG A 73 22.58 -25.51 -9.82
C ARG A 73 22.56 -25.02 -11.25
#